data_AF-A0A7C2KE85-F1
#
_entry.id   AF-A0A7C2KE85-F1
#
_cell.length_a   1.000
_cell.length_b   1.000
_cell.length_c   1.000
_cell.angle_alpha   90.00
_cell.angle_beta   90.00
_cell.angle_gamma   90.00
#
_symmetry.space_group_name_H-M   'P 1'
#
loop_
_entity.id
_entity.type
_entity.pdbx_description
1 polymer ?
#
loop_
_entity_poly.entity_id
_entity_poly.type
_entity_poly.pdbx_seq_one_letter_code
_entity_poly.pdbx_strand_id
1 'polypeptide(L)'
;MCGDSRKCRTLRAKSLAPSMTIEIIPSLLVGSKSEFERRLRLVENDCEVVHVDILDGTLFPNTTWFDAASVGAMRTNVKYELHLMVENPLPIVEAWREHVETMHRAIVHSEVHRPLGAIIEHIKDMMKLEAGVALNPETPLGEMHEVLHKLDQVTIMGVHPGQSGQAFLG
;
A
#
# COMPACT_ATOMS: atom_id res chain seq x y z
N MET A 1 -6.14 18.19 66.35
CA MET A 1 -7.14 17.85 65.32
C MET A 1 -6.80 18.62 64.05
N CYS A 2 -6.58 17.89 62.94
CA CYS A 2 -6.78 18.23 61.52
C CYS A 2 -6.63 19.70 61.04
N GLY A 3 -5.87 20.06 60.00
CA GLY A 3 -5.44 19.24 58.87
C GLY A 3 -4.45 19.97 57.95
N ASP A 4 -3.62 19.12 57.34
CA ASP A 4 -2.65 19.38 56.29
C ASP A 4 -3.38 19.63 54.96
N SER A 5 -3.16 20.80 54.33
CA SER A 5 -3.68 21.10 52.99
C SER A 5 -2.53 21.41 52.02
N ARG A 6 -1.68 20.41 51.77
CA ARG A 6 -0.80 20.39 50.59
C ARG A 6 -1.65 20.32 49.32
N LYS A 7 -1.62 21.41 48.54
CA LYS A 7 -2.20 21.50 47.20
C LYS A 7 -1.61 20.41 46.30
N CYS A 8 -2.33 19.31 46.13
CA CYS A 8 -2.03 18.32 45.10
C CYS A 8 -2.43 18.91 43.75
N ARG A 9 -1.47 19.50 43.03
CA ARG A 9 -1.62 19.78 41.60
C ARG A 9 -1.63 18.44 40.87
N THR A 10 -2.80 17.95 40.51
CA THR A 10 -2.95 16.86 39.55
C THR A 10 -2.41 17.31 38.20
N LEU A 11 -1.15 16.99 37.92
CA LEU A 11 -0.61 16.97 36.57
C LEU A 11 -1.31 15.82 35.83
N ARG A 12 -2.32 16.14 35.01
CA ARG A 12 -2.83 15.18 34.03
C ARG A 12 -1.71 14.92 33.03
N ALA A 13 -1.12 13.72 33.08
CA ALA A 13 -0.30 13.22 31.99
C ALA A 13 -1.18 13.23 30.72
N LYS A 14 -0.80 14.04 29.72
CA LYS A 14 -1.35 13.90 28.38
C LYS A 14 -0.89 12.54 27.86
N SER A 15 -1.84 11.66 27.58
CA SER A 15 -1.59 10.42 26.86
C SER A 15 -0.84 10.76 25.56
N LEU A 16 0.39 10.24 25.44
CA LEU A 16 1.27 10.40 24.28
C LEU A 16 1.07 9.29 23.24
N ALA A 17 0.08 8.41 23.43
CA ALA A 17 -0.25 7.42 22.40
C ALA A 17 -0.89 8.17 21.22
N PRO A 18 -0.31 8.09 20.00
CA PRO A 18 -1.00 8.57 18.81
C PRO A 18 -2.36 7.87 18.75
N SER A 19 -3.40 8.65 18.46
CA SER A 19 -4.72 8.12 18.12
C SER A 19 -4.54 7.12 16.98
N MET A 20 -4.68 5.82 17.23
CA MET A 20 -4.70 4.83 16.16
C MET A 20 -6.00 5.00 15.40
N THR A 21 -5.95 5.79 14.32
CA THR A 21 -7.03 5.85 13.35
C THR A 21 -7.00 4.57 12.55
N ILE A 22 -8.14 3.86 12.51
CA ILE A 22 -8.29 2.69 11.65
C ILE A 22 -8.50 3.21 10.22
N GLU A 23 -7.66 2.77 9.30
CA GLU A 23 -7.78 3.06 7.87
C GLU A 23 -8.31 1.83 7.13
N ILE A 24 -9.23 2.04 6.19
CA ILE A 24 -9.75 1.01 5.29
C ILE A 24 -9.43 1.48 3.86
N ILE A 25 -8.62 0.69 3.16
CA ILE A 25 -8.18 0.98 1.79
C ILE A 25 -8.86 -0.01 0.83
N PRO A 26 -9.85 0.41 0.02
CA PRO A 26 -10.54 -0.48 -0.91
C PRO A 26 -9.61 -0.96 -2.04
N SER A 27 -9.63 -2.27 -2.33
CA SER A 27 -8.84 -2.87 -3.42
C SER A 27 -9.58 -2.88 -4.77
N LEU A 28 -8.83 -2.56 -5.82
CA LEU A 28 -9.22 -2.56 -7.22
C LEU A 28 -8.42 -3.63 -7.99
N LEU A 29 -8.80 -4.89 -7.83
CA LEU A 29 -8.41 -6.00 -8.71
C LEU A 29 -9.45 -6.13 -9.83
N VAL A 30 -9.11 -5.64 -11.03
CA VAL A 30 -10.05 -5.51 -12.16
C VAL A 30 -9.41 -5.90 -13.49
N GLY A 31 -10.23 -6.41 -14.41
CA GLY A 31 -9.78 -6.89 -15.73
C GLY A 31 -9.95 -5.87 -16.86
N SER A 32 -10.58 -4.71 -16.61
CA SER A 32 -10.86 -3.72 -17.66
C SER A 32 -11.00 -2.31 -17.12
N LYS A 33 -10.83 -1.32 -18.01
CA LYS A 33 -11.02 0.10 -17.72
C LYS A 33 -12.40 0.43 -17.15
N SER A 34 -13.46 -0.08 -17.79
CA SER A 34 -14.84 0.21 -17.36
C SER A 34 -15.13 -0.33 -15.97
N GLU A 35 -14.55 -1.48 -15.63
CA GLU A 35 -14.66 -2.04 -14.28
C GLU A 35 -13.87 -1.22 -13.26
N PHE A 36 -12.65 -0.79 -13.59
CA PHE A 36 -11.85 0.10 -12.74
C PHE A 36 -12.63 1.38 -12.42
N GLU A 37 -13.10 2.09 -13.45
CA GLU A 37 -13.88 3.32 -13.31
C GLU A 37 -15.10 3.07 -12.43
N ARG A 38 -15.88 2.02 -12.73
CA ARG A 38 -17.07 1.70 -11.95
C ARG A 38 -16.76 1.45 -10.48
N ARG A 39 -15.72 0.68 -10.16
CA ARG A 39 -15.35 0.38 -8.76
C ARG A 39 -14.79 1.60 -8.05
N LEU A 40 -13.97 2.41 -8.73
CA LEU A 40 -13.48 3.68 -8.19
C LEU A 40 -14.63 4.62 -7.80
N ARG A 41 -15.64 4.80 -8.67
CA ARG A 41 -16.81 5.64 -8.36
C ARG A 41 -17.60 5.19 -7.14
N LEU A 42 -17.56 3.89 -6.80
CA LEU A 42 -18.26 3.37 -5.63
C LEU A 42 -17.59 3.75 -4.31
N VAL A 43 -16.30 4.08 -4.32
CA VAL A 43 -15.51 4.26 -3.10
C VAL A 43 -14.87 5.64 -2.96
N GLU A 44 -14.73 6.39 -4.05
CA GLU A 44 -13.92 7.62 -4.09
C GLU A 44 -14.37 8.75 -3.14
N ASN A 45 -15.60 8.70 -2.61
CA ASN A 45 -16.09 9.68 -1.64
C ASN A 45 -15.93 9.22 -0.18
N ASP A 46 -15.58 7.96 0.05
CA ASP A 46 -15.54 7.33 1.37
C ASP A 46 -14.11 6.88 1.78
N CYS A 47 -13.12 7.02 0.89
CA CYS A 47 -11.73 6.70 1.17
C CYS A 47 -10.76 7.78 0.66
N GLU A 48 -9.65 7.97 1.36
CA GLU A 48 -8.56 8.84 0.90
C GLU A 48 -7.62 8.13 -0.08
N VAL A 49 -7.41 6.82 0.13
CA VAL A 49 -6.50 5.98 -0.65
C VAL A 49 -7.28 4.79 -1.22
N VAL A 50 -6.97 4.42 -2.47
CA VAL A 50 -7.39 3.16 -3.09
C VAL A 50 -6.17 2.30 -3.39
N HIS A 51 -6.33 0.99 -3.22
CA HIS A 51 -5.30 -0.02 -3.47
C HIS A 51 -5.50 -0.61 -4.87
N VAL A 52 -4.50 -0.53 -5.72
CA VAL A 52 -4.56 -1.01 -7.11
C VAL A 52 -3.70 -2.24 -7.26
N ASP A 53 -4.34 -3.37 -7.54
CA ASP A 53 -3.68 -4.66 -7.75
C ASP A 53 -3.16 -4.79 -9.19
N ILE A 54 -1.84 -4.79 -9.36
CA ILE A 54 -1.17 -4.83 -10.66
C ILE A 54 -0.53 -6.19 -10.87
N LEU A 55 -1.09 -6.97 -11.79
CA LEU A 55 -0.54 -8.22 -12.27
C LEU A 55 -0.27 -8.14 -13.77
N ASP A 56 0.94 -8.50 -14.19
CA ASP A 56 1.36 -8.57 -15.60
C ASP A 56 1.66 -9.99 -16.09
N GLY A 57 1.47 -10.99 -15.23
CA GLY A 57 1.75 -12.39 -15.51
C GLY A 57 3.20 -12.84 -15.28
N THR A 58 4.11 -11.93 -14.88
CA THR A 58 5.55 -12.25 -14.80
C THR A 58 5.97 -12.87 -13.46
N LEU A 59 5.38 -12.42 -12.36
CA LEU A 59 5.64 -12.97 -11.02
C LEU A 59 4.60 -14.01 -10.61
N PHE A 60 3.33 -13.75 -10.93
CA PHE A 60 2.20 -14.65 -10.65
C PHE A 60 1.34 -14.84 -11.92
N PRO A 61 0.71 -16.01 -12.12
CA PRO A 61 0.08 -16.40 -13.39
C PRO A 61 -1.33 -15.80 -13.59
N ASN A 62 -1.47 -14.49 -13.44
CA ASN A 62 -2.71 -13.74 -13.63
C ASN A 62 -2.39 -12.35 -14.22
N THR A 63 -3.39 -11.66 -14.75
CA THR A 63 -3.25 -10.29 -15.27
C THR A 63 -4.39 -9.39 -14.82
N THR A 64 -4.11 -8.09 -14.66
CA THR A 64 -5.11 -7.06 -14.41
C THR A 64 -5.01 -5.94 -15.43
N TRP A 65 -5.99 -5.03 -15.40
CA TRP A 65 -5.93 -3.78 -16.14
C TRP A 65 -5.37 -2.66 -15.24
N PHE A 66 -4.32 -1.97 -15.70
CA PHE A 66 -3.57 -0.98 -14.90
C PHE A 66 -2.97 0.16 -15.74
N ASP A 67 -3.63 0.56 -16.83
CA ASP A 67 -3.14 1.61 -17.73
C ASP A 67 -3.04 2.99 -17.03
N ALA A 68 -1.81 3.39 -16.71
CA ALA A 68 -1.51 4.60 -15.93
C ALA A 68 -2.08 5.88 -16.57
N ALA A 69 -1.99 6.01 -17.89
CA ALA A 69 -2.50 7.18 -18.61
C ALA A 69 -4.04 7.28 -18.51
N SER A 70 -4.75 6.16 -18.64
CA SER A 70 -6.21 6.14 -18.43
C SER A 70 -6.59 6.49 -17.00
N VAL A 71 -5.84 6.00 -15.99
CA VAL A 71 -6.10 6.33 -14.58
C VAL A 71 -5.81 7.80 -14.30
N GLY A 72 -4.69 8.34 -14.79
CA GLY A 72 -4.33 9.75 -14.65
C GLY A 72 -5.33 10.73 -15.27
N ALA A 73 -6.06 10.30 -16.31
CA ALA A 73 -7.12 11.09 -16.92
C ALA A 73 -8.44 11.10 -16.11
N MET A 74 -8.57 10.24 -15.07
CA MET A 74 -9.79 10.18 -14.27
C MET A 74 -9.84 11.35 -13.28
N ARG A 75 -10.95 12.10 -13.31
CA ARG A 75 -11.21 13.15 -12.32
C ARG A 75 -11.61 12.50 -10.99
N THR A 76 -10.73 12.57 -10.01
CA THR A 76 -10.94 12.11 -8.63
C THR A 76 -9.87 12.72 -7.73
N ASN A 77 -10.12 12.76 -6.42
CA ASN A 77 -9.16 13.25 -5.43
C ASN A 77 -8.48 12.11 -4.66
N VAL A 78 -8.82 10.85 -4.95
CA VAL A 78 -8.20 9.72 -4.25
C VAL A 78 -6.72 9.63 -4.58
N LYS A 79 -5.97 9.19 -3.58
CA LYS A 79 -4.58 8.76 -3.75
C LYS A 79 -4.55 7.30 -4.18
N TYR A 80 -3.51 6.93 -4.92
CA TYR A 80 -3.30 5.57 -5.37
C TYR A 80 -2.10 4.94 -4.67
N GLU A 81 -2.32 3.76 -4.09
CA GLU A 81 -1.28 2.82 -3.67
C GLU A 81 -1.25 1.66 -4.65
N LEU A 82 -0.08 1.35 -5.19
CA LEU A 82 0.08 0.24 -6.12
C LEU A 82 0.59 -0.99 -5.39
N HIS A 83 -0.09 -2.11 -5.59
CA HIS A 83 0.37 -3.42 -5.17
C HIS A 83 0.89 -4.18 -6.38
N LEU A 84 2.21 -4.30 -6.45
CA LEU A 84 2.96 -4.70 -7.63
C LEU A 84 3.30 -6.19 -7.52
N MET A 85 2.43 -6.99 -8.12
CA MET A 85 2.54 -8.44 -8.28
C MET A 85 3.26 -8.76 -9.59
N VAL A 86 4.45 -8.16 -9.80
CA VAL A 86 5.24 -8.20 -11.04
C VAL A 86 6.73 -8.40 -10.75
N GLU A 87 7.46 -9.01 -11.68
CA GLU A 87 8.88 -9.31 -11.53
C GLU A 87 9.78 -8.08 -11.70
N ASN A 88 9.35 -7.09 -12.49
CA ASN A 88 10.08 -5.83 -12.67
C ASN A 88 9.18 -4.62 -12.36
N PRO A 89 9.11 -4.17 -11.09
CA PRO A 89 8.14 -3.16 -10.69
C PRO A 89 8.47 -1.74 -11.16
N LEU A 90 9.76 -1.39 -11.28
CA LEU A 90 10.17 0.01 -11.45
C LEU A 90 9.59 0.70 -12.70
N PRO A 91 9.55 0.09 -13.90
CA PRO A 91 8.95 0.72 -15.07
C PRO A 91 7.47 1.06 -14.88
N ILE A 92 6.73 0.23 -14.12
CA ILE A 92 5.32 0.48 -13.83
C ILE A 92 5.19 1.66 -12.86
N VAL A 93 6.00 1.65 -11.79
CA VAL A 93 6.01 2.75 -10.81
C VAL A 93 6.38 4.08 -11.49
N GLU A 94 7.36 4.08 -12.38
CA GLU A 94 7.77 5.27 -13.14
C GLU A 94 6.64 5.79 -14.04
N ALA A 95 5.98 4.90 -14.80
CA ALA A 95 4.86 5.29 -15.66
C ALA A 95 3.66 5.84 -14.85
N TRP A 96 3.36 5.21 -13.70
CA TRP A 96 2.33 5.71 -12.79
C TRP A 96 2.72 7.04 -12.14
N ARG A 97 3.99 7.22 -11.77
CA ARG A 97 4.47 8.48 -11.22
C ARG A 97 4.40 9.63 -12.23
N GLU A 98 4.64 9.33 -13.51
CA GLU A 98 4.55 10.29 -14.60
C GLU A 98 3.10 10.69 -14.91
N HIS A 99 2.17 9.73 -14.94
CA HIS A 99 0.81 9.98 -15.40
C HIS A 99 -0.21 10.22 -14.27
N VAL A 100 0.04 9.75 -13.06
CA VAL A 100 -0.90 9.79 -11.93
C VAL A 100 -0.31 10.64 -10.82
N GLU A 101 -0.64 11.95 -10.83
CA GLU A 101 -0.12 12.93 -9.87
C GLU A 101 -0.39 12.54 -8.41
N THR A 102 -1.53 11.88 -8.15
CA THR A 102 -1.95 11.43 -6.83
C THR A 102 -1.42 10.04 -6.44
N MET A 103 -0.49 9.48 -7.22
CA MET A 103 0.25 8.29 -6.79
C MET A 103 0.98 8.59 -5.49
N HIS A 104 0.72 7.77 -4.47
CA HIS A 104 1.18 8.00 -3.11
C HIS A 104 2.20 6.95 -2.67
N ARG A 105 1.97 5.68 -3.02
CA ARG A 105 2.72 4.55 -2.48
C ARG A 105 2.88 3.43 -3.49
N ALA A 106 3.99 2.72 -3.41
CA ALA A 106 4.25 1.50 -4.16
C ALA A 106 4.67 0.36 -3.22
N ILE A 107 3.96 -0.75 -3.31
CA ILE A 107 4.19 -1.97 -2.52
C ILE A 107 4.66 -3.06 -3.47
N VAL A 108 5.85 -3.58 -3.22
CA VAL A 108 6.46 -4.64 -4.03
C VAL A 108 6.49 -5.95 -3.25
N HIS A 109 6.41 -7.07 -3.94
CA HIS A 109 6.58 -8.38 -3.33
C HIS A 109 8.03 -8.62 -2.90
N SER A 110 8.23 -9.23 -1.74
CA SER A 110 9.56 -9.73 -1.32
C SER A 110 10.07 -10.87 -2.21
N GLU A 111 9.14 -11.56 -2.89
CA GLU A 111 9.38 -12.72 -3.76
C GLU A 111 9.95 -12.36 -5.15
N VAL A 112 10.16 -11.07 -5.45
CA VAL A 112 10.80 -10.66 -6.70
C VAL A 112 12.24 -11.16 -6.78
N HIS A 113 12.70 -11.60 -7.95
CA HIS A 113 14.08 -12.08 -8.14
C HIS A 113 15.04 -10.92 -8.44
N ARG A 114 14.87 -9.81 -7.71
CA ARG A 114 15.61 -8.57 -7.88
C ARG A 114 16.04 -8.02 -6.51
N PRO A 115 17.12 -7.22 -6.45
CA PRO A 115 17.57 -6.64 -5.20
C PRO A 115 16.52 -5.69 -4.60
N LEU A 116 15.81 -6.17 -3.56
CA LEU A 116 14.72 -5.43 -2.91
C LEU A 116 15.17 -4.05 -2.42
N GLY A 117 16.37 -3.96 -1.83
CA GLY A 117 16.95 -2.69 -1.37
C GLY A 117 17.05 -1.63 -2.47
N ALA A 118 17.49 -2.00 -3.66
CA ALA A 118 17.61 -1.07 -4.78
C ALA A 118 16.24 -0.60 -5.29
N ILE A 119 15.24 -1.49 -5.29
CA ILE A 119 13.87 -1.14 -5.65
C ILE A 119 13.29 -0.12 -4.66
N ILE A 120 13.41 -0.39 -3.36
CA ILE A 120 12.90 0.49 -2.30
C ILE A 120 13.60 1.86 -2.31
N GLU A 121 14.92 1.89 -2.46
CA GLU A 121 15.68 3.14 -2.61
C GLU A 121 15.21 3.95 -3.81
N HIS A 122 15.00 3.31 -4.96
CA HIS A 122 14.53 4.01 -6.16
C HIS A 122 13.14 4.62 -5.97
N ILE A 123 12.21 3.88 -5.35
CA ILE A 123 10.85 4.39 -5.03
C ILE A 123 10.91 5.60 -4.10
N LYS A 124 11.67 5.51 -3.00
CA LYS A 124 11.72 6.58 -1.98
C LYS A 124 12.57 7.77 -2.42
N ASP A 125 13.79 7.51 -2.89
CA ASP A 125 14.78 8.56 -3.08
C ASP A 125 14.65 9.23 -4.45
N MET A 126 14.31 8.48 -5.50
CA MET A 126 14.19 9.04 -6.85
C MET A 126 12.77 9.53 -7.13
N MET A 127 11.75 8.75 -6.77
CA MET A 127 10.35 9.09 -7.10
C MET A 127 9.61 9.87 -6.00
N LYS A 128 10.18 9.92 -4.80
CA LYS A 128 9.60 10.60 -3.63
C LYS A 128 8.22 10.05 -3.26
N LEU A 129 8.09 8.73 -3.35
CA LEU A 129 6.90 7.97 -2.99
C LEU A 129 7.11 7.21 -1.70
N GLU A 130 6.02 6.83 -1.03
CA GLU A 130 6.10 5.83 0.02
C GLU A 130 6.37 4.44 -0.57
N ALA A 131 7.08 3.61 0.18
CA ALA A 131 7.46 2.27 -0.23
C ALA A 131 7.00 1.24 0.80
N GLY A 132 6.41 0.15 0.30
CA GLY A 132 6.03 -0.98 1.12
C GLY A 132 6.51 -2.31 0.55
N VAL A 133 6.42 -3.35 1.38
CA VAL A 133 6.70 -4.73 0.98
C VAL A 133 5.51 -5.61 1.31
N ALA A 134 5.09 -6.41 0.32
CA ALA A 134 4.13 -7.49 0.49
C ALA A 134 4.85 -8.83 0.65
N LEU A 135 4.31 -9.71 1.51
CA LEU A 135 4.78 -11.08 1.70
C LEU A 135 3.62 -12.05 1.51
N ASN A 136 3.86 -13.10 0.74
CA ASN A 136 2.95 -14.25 0.64
C ASN A 136 2.83 -14.96 2.00
N PRO A 137 1.74 -15.71 2.23
CA PRO A 137 1.49 -16.38 3.52
C PRO A 137 2.66 -17.26 3.99
N GLU A 138 3.32 -17.94 3.06
CA GLU A 138 4.44 -18.85 3.27
C GLU A 138 5.80 -18.14 3.41
N THR A 139 5.88 -16.87 3.02
CA THR A 139 7.14 -16.14 2.98
C THR A 139 7.54 -15.69 4.38
N PRO A 140 8.74 -16.07 4.86
CA PRO A 140 9.19 -15.65 6.18
C PRO A 140 9.32 -14.13 6.28
N LEU A 141 8.90 -13.55 7.41
CA LEU A 141 9.08 -12.12 7.70
C LEU A 141 10.55 -11.65 7.63
N GLY A 142 11.50 -12.57 7.73
CA GLY A 142 12.93 -12.30 7.61
C GLY A 142 13.36 -11.81 6.23
N GLU A 143 12.63 -12.12 5.16
CA GLU A 143 12.98 -11.75 3.78
C GLU A 143 13.03 -10.22 3.57
N MET A 144 12.28 -9.44 4.36
CA MET A 144 12.29 -7.97 4.29
C MET A 144 13.27 -7.31 5.28
N HIS A 145 14.05 -8.07 6.06
CA HIS A 145 14.82 -7.54 7.19
C HIS A 145 15.77 -6.40 6.77
N GLU A 146 16.44 -6.54 5.63
CA GLU A 146 17.42 -5.56 5.14
C GLU A 146 16.81 -4.21 4.81
N VAL A 147 15.53 -4.17 4.41
CA VAL A 147 14.84 -2.96 3.98
C VAL A 147 13.83 -2.44 5.00
N LEU A 148 13.53 -3.21 6.05
CA LEU A 148 12.46 -2.93 7.02
C LEU A 148 12.49 -1.50 7.58
N HIS A 149 13.69 -0.99 7.88
CA HIS A 149 13.90 0.36 8.43
C HIS A 149 13.59 1.50 7.44
N LYS A 150 13.41 1.18 6.16
CA LYS A 150 13.04 2.13 5.09
C LYS A 150 11.56 2.04 4.73
N LEU A 151 10.83 1.01 5.15
CA LEU A 151 9.46 0.80 4.70
C LEU A 151 8.47 1.72 5.44
N ASP A 152 7.50 2.23 4.69
CA ASP A 152 6.35 2.96 5.24
C ASP A 152 5.18 2.00 5.53
N GLN A 153 5.13 0.86 4.84
CA GLN A 153 4.08 -0.15 4.98
C GLN A 153 4.59 -1.58 4.77
N VAL A 154 4.01 -2.53 5.52
CA VAL A 154 4.18 -3.97 5.28
C VAL A 154 2.80 -4.58 5.08
N THR A 155 2.65 -5.36 4.02
CA THR A 155 1.41 -6.06 3.68
C THR A 155 1.62 -7.56 3.84
N ILE A 156 0.82 -8.18 4.71
CA ILE A 156 0.81 -9.64 4.86
C ILE A 156 -0.36 -10.19 4.08
N MET A 157 -0.07 -11.00 3.06
CA MET A 157 -1.09 -11.58 2.22
C MET A 157 -1.89 -12.63 3.01
N GLY A 158 -3.22 -12.53 2.99
CA GLY A 158 -4.11 -13.53 3.60
C GLY A 158 -4.48 -14.70 2.68
N VAL A 159 -4.13 -14.58 1.40
CA VAL A 159 -4.38 -15.54 0.32
C VAL A 159 -3.23 -15.45 -0.69
N HIS A 160 -3.12 -16.41 -1.60
CA HIS A 160 -2.12 -16.29 -2.67
C HIS A 160 -2.51 -15.15 -3.65
N PRO A 161 -1.52 -14.42 -4.20
CA PRO A 161 -1.78 -13.30 -5.10
C PRO A 161 -2.57 -13.68 -6.37
N GLY A 162 -3.40 -12.73 -6.83
CA GLY A 162 -3.94 -12.73 -8.20
C GLY A 162 -5.40 -13.11 -8.40
N GLN A 163 -6.13 -13.55 -7.36
CA GLN A 163 -7.58 -13.77 -7.46
C GLN A 163 -8.33 -13.32 -6.21
N SER A 164 -9.48 -12.68 -6.41
CA SER A 164 -10.41 -12.35 -5.32
C SER A 164 -11.30 -13.55 -4.96
N GLY A 165 -11.81 -13.59 -3.72
CA GLY A 165 -12.78 -14.61 -3.28
C GLY A 165 -12.18 -15.95 -2.85
N GLN A 166 -10.86 -16.02 -2.72
CA GLN A 166 -10.16 -17.18 -2.17
C GLN A 166 -10.49 -17.35 -0.67
N ALA A 167 -10.41 -18.60 -0.20
CA ALA A 167 -10.48 -18.89 1.22
C ALA A 167 -9.25 -18.30 1.92
N PHE A 168 -9.47 -17.64 3.06
CA PHE A 168 -8.38 -17.16 3.89
C PHE A 168 -7.50 -18.34 4.33
N LEU A 169 -6.18 -18.16 4.23
CA LEU A 169 -5.19 -19.22 4.49
C LEU A 169 -4.66 -19.23 5.93
N GLY A 170 -5.13 -18.30 6.78
CA GLY A 170 -4.75 -18.22 8.19
C GLY A 170 -5.65 -19.03 9.12
#